data_AF-A0A9N7TRV2-F1
#
_entry.id   AF-A0A9N7TRV2-F1
#
_cell.length_a   1.000
_cell.length_b   1.000
_cell.length_c   1.000
_cell.angle_alpha   90.00
_cell.angle_beta   90.00
_cell.angle_gamma   90.00
#
_symmetry.space_group_name_H-M   'P 1'
#
loop_
_entity.id
_entity.type
_entity.pdbx_description
1 polymer ?
#
loop_
_entity_poly.entity_id
_entity_poly.type
_entity_poly.pdbx_seq_one_letter_code
_entity_poly.pdbx_strand_id
1 'polypeptide(L)'
;MYHKEKSIPIKNSASALYNNLGVLRIAPRRLTYFTVVHANVVNMVSASWDGLNYSHRQLQSKEPNVATSASLIMQAAFCSLQSRELLVVTSQKGIQMYESDGSIMVYWHALDTPETTTAQAVFARGISAVPENYICVGVSSGSILVFDVPSKGTNISLSEVLDEHKESITDMASECSGSQECIADLVSADDGGNLCVWKSGEEFQLLHKIHGFDMSCSSVKLWKGTVVAGYGTGQIRLYEAVTGILHAEVNAHARWINSLDIAPFSGLLLSAGEDSLVRVWLLNLTPETNSVEIAHLHNECVTDTQICGAKFCDSDGYAFAVTGYDLGCHESPLPRVGAAGAGWRETVQD
;
A
#
# COMPACT_ATOMS: atom_id res chain seq x y z
N MET A 1 -4.96 24.43 0.60
CA MET A 1 -5.79 23.75 1.64
C MET A 1 -6.70 22.75 0.95
N TYR A 2 -6.80 21.51 1.45
CA TYR A 2 -7.61 20.47 0.84
C TYR A 2 -9.10 20.65 1.17
N HIS A 3 -9.98 20.32 0.21
CA HIS A 3 -11.44 20.34 0.39
C HIS A 3 -12.08 19.04 -0.07
N LYS A 4 -13.16 18.64 0.62
CA LYS A 4 -13.88 17.40 0.36
C LYS A 4 -14.64 17.48 -0.95
N GLU A 5 -14.33 16.58 -1.87
CA GLU A 5 -15.13 16.32 -3.07
C GLU A 5 -16.20 15.26 -2.82
N LYS A 6 -17.11 15.13 -3.78
CA LYS A 6 -18.17 14.12 -3.76
C LYS A 6 -17.57 12.73 -3.69
N SER A 7 -18.14 11.89 -2.81
CA SER A 7 -17.67 10.53 -2.65
C SER A 7 -17.89 9.66 -3.89
N ILE A 8 -16.92 8.78 -4.16
CA ILE A 8 -16.98 7.79 -5.24
C ILE A 8 -17.63 6.53 -4.66
N PRO A 9 -18.86 6.17 -5.05
CA PRO A 9 -19.55 5.04 -4.43
C PRO A 9 -18.77 3.74 -4.69
N ILE A 10 -18.69 2.87 -3.69
CA ILE A 10 -18.21 1.49 -3.87
C ILE A 10 -19.31 0.52 -3.47
N LYS A 11 -19.29 -0.70 -4.03
CA LYS A 11 -20.38 -1.66 -3.85
C LYS A 11 -20.46 -2.27 -2.44
N ASN A 12 -19.35 -2.27 -1.69
CA ASN A 12 -19.24 -2.90 -0.37
C ASN A 12 -18.36 -2.05 0.55
N SER A 13 -18.48 -2.18 1.87
CA SER A 13 -17.58 -1.55 2.86
C SER A 13 -16.13 -2.02 2.69
N ALA A 14 -15.12 -1.21 3.03
CA ALA A 14 -13.72 -1.67 2.99
C ALA A 14 -13.46 -2.65 4.15
N SER A 15 -12.76 -3.75 3.95
CA SER A 15 -12.29 -4.57 5.08
C SER A 15 -11.36 -3.77 5.99
N ALA A 16 -11.44 -4.02 7.30
CA ALA A 16 -10.56 -3.48 8.34
C ALA A 16 -9.13 -4.05 8.23
N LEU A 17 -8.47 -3.69 7.13
CA LEU A 17 -7.09 -4.00 6.79
C LEU A 17 -6.37 -2.67 6.65
N TYR A 18 -5.13 -2.57 7.10
CA TYR A 18 -4.28 -1.41 6.83
C TYR A 18 -3.85 -1.39 5.34
N ASN A 19 -3.42 -0.25 4.82
CA ASN A 19 -3.07 -0.02 3.42
C ASN A 19 -4.15 -0.48 2.41
N ASN A 20 -5.44 -0.45 2.79
CA ASN A 20 -6.56 -0.95 1.98
C ASN A 20 -7.09 0.11 1.01
N LEU A 21 -6.21 0.62 0.16
CA LEU A 21 -6.53 1.47 -0.97
C LEU A 21 -5.40 1.38 -2.00
N GLY A 22 -5.70 0.90 -3.20
CA GLY A 22 -4.83 1.02 -4.36
C GLY A 22 -5.28 2.15 -5.26
N VAL A 23 -4.34 2.91 -5.80
CA VAL A 23 -4.60 3.99 -6.75
C VAL A 23 -3.65 3.84 -7.94
N LEU A 24 -4.19 3.91 -9.16
CA LEU A 24 -3.41 3.92 -10.39
C LEU A 24 -3.94 4.97 -11.35
N ARG A 25 -3.09 5.93 -11.73
CA ARG A 25 -3.45 7.03 -12.62
C ARG A 25 -3.03 6.70 -14.06
N ILE A 26 -4.01 6.57 -14.95
CA ILE A 26 -3.79 6.32 -16.38
C ILE A 26 -3.91 7.64 -17.15
N ALA A 27 -2.81 8.40 -17.22
CA ALA A 27 -2.78 9.72 -17.84
C ALA A 27 -3.29 9.78 -19.29
N PRO A 28 -2.91 8.85 -20.19
CA PRO A 28 -3.37 8.89 -21.58
C PRO A 28 -4.89 8.75 -21.74
N ARG A 29 -5.56 8.10 -20.78
CA ARG A 29 -7.01 7.89 -20.80
C ARG A 29 -7.78 8.84 -19.87
N ARG A 30 -7.08 9.69 -19.11
CA ARG A 30 -7.65 10.55 -18.05
C ARG A 30 -8.56 9.77 -17.09
N LEU A 31 -8.10 8.57 -16.73
CA LEU A 31 -8.77 7.69 -15.78
C LEU A 31 -7.89 7.48 -14.55
N THR A 32 -8.53 7.28 -13.42
CA THR A 32 -7.90 6.80 -12.20
C THR A 32 -8.61 5.52 -11.76
N TYR A 33 -7.84 4.47 -11.52
CA TYR A 33 -8.33 3.22 -10.95
C TYR A 33 -8.13 3.24 -9.44
N PHE A 34 -9.17 2.82 -8.73
CA PHE A 34 -9.18 2.63 -7.30
C PHE A 34 -9.48 1.18 -6.99
N THR A 35 -8.75 0.58 -6.04
CA THR A 35 -9.04 -0.78 -5.55
C THR A 35 -9.22 -0.79 -4.05
N VAL A 36 -10.25 -1.50 -3.60
CA VAL A 36 -10.59 -1.67 -2.19
C VAL A 36 -10.93 -3.12 -1.94
N VAL A 37 -10.26 -3.74 -0.97
CA VAL A 37 -10.53 -5.11 -0.55
C VAL A 37 -11.73 -5.14 0.39
N HIS A 38 -12.65 -6.07 0.14
CA HIS A 38 -13.77 -6.45 0.99
C HIS A 38 -13.87 -7.97 1.07
N ALA A 39 -13.43 -8.55 2.19
CA ALA A 39 -13.38 -9.98 2.45
C ALA A 39 -12.61 -10.74 1.35
N ASN A 40 -13.32 -11.49 0.50
CA ASN A 40 -12.76 -12.28 -0.60
C ASN A 40 -12.90 -11.59 -1.98
N VAL A 41 -13.24 -10.31 -2.00
CA VAL A 41 -13.49 -9.51 -3.21
C VAL A 41 -12.62 -8.26 -3.23
N VAL A 42 -12.06 -7.93 -4.39
CA VAL A 42 -11.51 -6.60 -4.68
C VAL A 42 -12.56 -5.81 -5.45
N ASN A 43 -13.04 -4.73 -4.86
CA ASN A 43 -13.85 -3.73 -5.54
C ASN A 43 -12.92 -2.78 -6.29
N MET A 44 -13.05 -2.77 -7.61
CA MET A 44 -12.29 -1.87 -8.47
C MET A 44 -13.23 -0.83 -9.09
N VAL A 45 -12.83 0.43 -9.02
CA VAL A 45 -13.57 1.55 -9.62
C VAL A 45 -12.66 2.30 -10.56
N SER A 46 -13.10 2.49 -11.81
CA SER A 46 -12.46 3.44 -12.72
C SER A 46 -13.23 4.74 -12.72
N ALA A 47 -12.59 5.86 -12.38
CA ALA A 47 -13.21 7.18 -12.43
C ALA A 47 -12.50 8.08 -13.44
N SER A 48 -13.26 8.86 -14.20
CA SER A 48 -12.71 9.94 -15.03
C SER A 48 -12.25 11.11 -14.16
N TRP A 49 -11.22 11.83 -14.60
CA TRP A 49 -10.64 12.94 -13.82
C TRP A 49 -11.60 14.12 -13.62
N ASP A 50 -12.63 14.23 -14.45
CA ASP A 50 -13.72 15.20 -14.28
C ASP A 50 -14.73 14.79 -13.18
N GLY A 51 -14.62 13.57 -12.64
CA GLY A 51 -15.52 13.02 -11.63
C GLY A 51 -16.93 12.70 -12.13
N LEU A 52 -17.19 12.81 -13.44
CA LEU A 52 -18.53 12.66 -14.02
C LEU A 52 -18.90 11.21 -14.30
N ASN A 53 -17.91 10.37 -14.63
CA ASN A 53 -18.14 8.99 -15.02
C ASN A 53 -17.31 8.04 -14.17
N TYR A 54 -17.94 6.97 -13.71
CA TYR A 54 -17.24 5.85 -13.10
C TYR A 54 -17.83 4.51 -13.52
N SER A 55 -16.99 3.48 -13.51
CA SER A 55 -17.38 2.09 -13.79
C SER A 55 -16.86 1.18 -12.68
N HIS A 56 -17.62 0.12 -12.38
CA HIS A 56 -17.28 -0.82 -11.31
C HIS A 56 -16.95 -2.20 -11.87
N ARG A 57 -15.89 -2.79 -11.34
CA ARG A 57 -15.52 -4.19 -11.53
C ARG A 57 -15.31 -4.83 -10.15
N GLN A 58 -15.66 -6.11 -10.04
CA GLN A 58 -15.31 -6.91 -8.86
C GLN A 58 -14.42 -8.06 -9.30
N LEU A 59 -13.29 -8.22 -8.61
CA LEU A 59 -12.46 -9.41 -8.73
C LEU A 59 -12.69 -10.27 -7.50
N GLN A 60 -12.98 -11.54 -7.70
CA GLN A 60 -13.03 -12.51 -6.60
C GLN A 60 -11.72 -13.28 -6.61
N SER A 61 -11.22 -13.63 -5.43
CA SER A 61 -10.11 -14.57 -5.34
C SER A 61 -10.53 -15.88 -6.00
N LYS A 62 -9.84 -16.26 -7.09
CA LYS A 62 -10.05 -17.52 -7.81
C LYS A 62 -8.89 -18.47 -7.54
N GLU A 63 -9.19 -19.61 -6.94
CA GLU A 63 -8.25 -20.72 -6.96
C GLU A 63 -8.43 -21.49 -8.29
N PRO A 64 -7.38 -21.69 -9.09
CA PRO A 64 -7.48 -22.56 -10.25
C PRO A 64 -7.95 -23.95 -9.82
N ASN A 65 -9.05 -24.43 -10.40
CA ASN A 65 -9.60 -25.78 -10.23
C ASN A 65 -10.41 -26.07 -8.95
N VAL A 66 -10.78 -25.07 -8.15
CA VAL A 66 -11.72 -25.26 -7.01
C VAL A 66 -12.88 -24.28 -7.09
N ALA A 67 -14.10 -24.78 -7.30
CA ALA A 67 -15.28 -23.95 -7.56
C ALA A 67 -15.84 -23.20 -6.33
N THR A 68 -15.39 -23.52 -5.10
CA THR A 68 -16.03 -23.09 -3.85
C THR A 68 -15.10 -22.58 -2.74
N SER A 69 -13.80 -22.41 -2.98
CA SER A 69 -12.87 -21.89 -1.95
C SER A 69 -12.75 -20.36 -2.00
N ALA A 70 -13.65 -19.66 -1.29
CA ALA A 70 -13.49 -18.24 -1.04
C ALA A 70 -12.32 -18.01 -0.06
N SER A 71 -11.21 -17.45 -0.53
CA SER A 71 -10.08 -17.04 0.32
C SER A 71 -10.18 -15.56 0.69
N LEU A 72 -9.88 -15.22 1.94
CA LEU A 72 -9.75 -13.83 2.36
C LEU A 72 -8.58 -13.17 1.64
N ILE A 73 -8.86 -12.03 1.03
CA ILE A 73 -7.86 -11.19 0.38
C ILE A 73 -7.25 -10.29 1.45
N MET A 74 -5.92 -10.22 1.46
CA MET A 74 -5.16 -9.43 2.43
C MET A 74 -4.78 -8.06 1.87
N GLN A 75 -4.47 -7.97 0.58
CA GLN A 75 -4.08 -6.71 -0.05
C GLN A 75 -4.34 -6.76 -1.56
N ALA A 76 -4.63 -5.60 -2.13
CA ALA A 76 -4.67 -5.40 -3.57
C ALA A 76 -3.91 -4.11 -3.89
N ALA A 77 -2.85 -4.22 -4.70
CA ALA A 77 -1.98 -3.09 -5.03
C ALA A 77 -1.63 -3.09 -6.53
N PHE A 78 -1.52 -1.89 -7.09
CA PHE A 78 -1.00 -1.71 -8.43
C PHE A 78 0.52 -1.70 -8.40
N CYS A 79 1.12 -2.47 -9.31
CA CYS A 79 2.56 -2.58 -9.51
C CYS A 79 2.89 -1.99 -10.88
N SER A 80 3.48 -0.78 -10.89
CA SER A 80 3.92 -0.11 -12.10
C SER A 80 5.40 -0.41 -12.34
N LEU A 81 5.67 -1.37 -13.22
CA LEU A 81 7.02 -1.70 -13.70
C LEU A 81 7.36 -0.83 -14.92
N GLN A 82 8.62 -0.84 -15.37
CA GLN A 82 9.07 -0.03 -16.50
C GLN A 82 8.29 -0.30 -17.79
N SER A 83 7.93 -1.56 -18.03
CA SER A 83 7.28 -2.00 -19.28
C SER A 83 5.79 -2.32 -19.16
N ARG A 84 5.26 -2.48 -17.95
CA ARG A 84 3.88 -2.94 -17.73
C ARG A 84 3.36 -2.62 -16.34
N GLU A 85 2.05 -2.41 -16.25
CA GLU A 85 1.34 -2.23 -14.99
C GLU A 85 0.48 -3.46 -14.70
N LEU A 86 0.60 -4.01 -13.49
CA LEU A 86 -0.17 -5.16 -13.04
C LEU A 86 -0.97 -4.80 -11.77
N LEU A 87 -2.11 -5.46 -11.60
CA LEU A 87 -2.82 -5.48 -10.33
C LEU A 87 -2.48 -6.78 -9.60
N VAL A 88 -1.82 -6.68 -8.47
CA VAL A 88 -1.44 -7.83 -7.64
C VAL A 88 -2.42 -7.93 -6.47
N VAL A 89 -2.95 -9.14 -6.27
CA VAL A 89 -3.92 -9.46 -5.22
C VAL A 89 -3.34 -10.60 -4.39
N THR A 90 -3.17 -10.36 -3.10
CA THR A 90 -2.66 -11.36 -2.16
C THR A 90 -3.77 -11.85 -1.23
N SER A 91 -3.71 -13.13 -0.87
CA SER A 91 -4.75 -13.80 -0.08
C SER A 91 -4.13 -14.81 0.91
N GLN A 92 -4.98 -15.50 1.66
CA GLN A 92 -4.55 -16.64 2.49
C GLN A 92 -4.12 -17.88 1.67
N LYS A 93 -4.44 -17.93 0.37
CA LYS A 93 -4.16 -19.08 -0.50
C LYS A 93 -3.00 -18.86 -1.45
N GLY A 94 -2.70 -17.62 -1.78
CA GLY A 94 -1.84 -17.34 -2.92
C GLY A 94 -1.79 -15.89 -3.32
N ILE A 95 -1.02 -15.68 -4.37
CA ILE A 95 -0.75 -14.41 -5.04
C ILE A 95 -1.29 -14.52 -6.46
N GLN A 96 -2.16 -13.58 -6.82
CA GLN A 96 -2.73 -13.45 -8.17
C GLN A 96 -2.20 -12.16 -8.79
N MET A 97 -1.75 -12.24 -10.04
CA MET A 97 -1.38 -11.06 -10.82
C MET A 97 -2.34 -10.94 -12.00
N TYR A 98 -2.94 -9.78 -12.14
CA TYR A 98 -3.86 -9.43 -13.22
C TYR A 98 -3.28 -8.29 -14.06
N GLU A 99 -3.78 -8.14 -15.28
CA GLU A 99 -3.67 -6.86 -15.99
C GLU A 99 -4.20 -5.72 -15.12
N SER A 100 -3.68 -4.49 -15.30
CA SER A 100 -4.04 -3.33 -14.49
C SER A 100 -5.54 -3.00 -14.49
N ASP A 101 -6.30 -3.42 -15.51
CA ASP A 101 -7.75 -3.24 -15.58
C ASP A 101 -8.55 -4.36 -14.88
N GLY A 102 -7.87 -5.36 -14.31
CA GLY A 102 -8.45 -6.51 -13.63
C GLY A 102 -9.18 -7.49 -14.55
N SER A 103 -8.98 -7.43 -15.86
CA SER A 103 -9.72 -8.27 -16.82
C SER A 103 -9.19 -9.71 -16.92
N ILE A 104 -7.87 -9.88 -16.94
CA ILE A 104 -7.20 -11.15 -17.21
C ILE A 104 -6.19 -11.44 -16.11
N MET A 105 -6.28 -12.63 -15.51
CA MET A 105 -5.24 -13.16 -14.61
C MET A 105 -4.09 -13.71 -15.46
N VAL A 106 -2.88 -13.23 -15.22
CA VAL A 106 -1.69 -13.59 -15.99
C VAL A 106 -0.73 -14.47 -15.23
N TYR A 107 -0.86 -14.52 -13.90
CA TYR A 107 -0.05 -15.40 -13.05
C TYR A 107 -0.78 -15.75 -11.75
N TRP A 108 -0.48 -16.94 -11.23
CA TRP A 108 -0.94 -17.44 -9.94
C TRP A 108 0.20 -18.20 -9.26
N HIS A 109 0.43 -17.90 -7.98
CA HIS A 109 1.34 -18.61 -7.11
C HIS A 109 0.58 -19.05 -5.85
N ALA A 110 0.56 -20.36 -5.58
CA ALA A 110 -0.05 -20.90 -4.37
C ALA A 110 0.93 -20.76 -3.19
N LEU A 111 0.42 -20.46 -2.00
CA LEU A 111 1.23 -20.49 -0.78
C LEU A 111 1.23 -21.90 -0.21
N ASP A 112 2.41 -22.36 0.21
CA ASP A 112 2.54 -23.64 0.90
C ASP A 112 1.82 -23.57 2.24
N THR A 113 0.85 -24.45 2.43
CA THR A 113 0.16 -24.61 3.72
C THR A 113 0.87 -25.73 4.48
N PRO A 114 1.57 -25.44 5.59
CA PRO A 114 2.31 -26.47 6.32
C PRO A 114 1.32 -27.52 6.83
N GLU A 115 1.64 -28.80 6.63
CA GLU A 115 0.83 -29.93 7.07
C GLU A 115 0.74 -30.05 8.61
N THR A 116 1.61 -29.34 9.33
CA THR A 116 1.70 -29.37 10.79
C THR A 116 0.72 -28.41 11.47
N THR A 117 0.10 -28.92 12.54
CA THR A 117 -0.94 -28.34 13.42
C THR A 117 -0.55 -27.07 14.20
N THR A 118 0.49 -26.33 13.81
CA THR A 118 0.73 -24.99 14.35
C THR A 118 -0.23 -24.02 13.69
N ALA A 119 -1.14 -23.46 14.49
CA ALA A 119 -2.25 -22.58 14.09
C ALA A 119 -1.83 -21.19 13.57
N GLN A 120 -0.66 -21.06 12.92
CA GLN A 120 -0.25 -19.81 12.30
C GLN A 120 -0.99 -19.61 10.97
N ALA A 121 -1.64 -18.46 10.83
CA ALA A 121 -2.35 -18.13 9.60
C ALA A 121 -1.35 -17.96 8.44
N VAL A 122 -1.50 -18.75 7.38
CA VAL A 122 -0.74 -18.58 6.14
C VAL A 122 -1.39 -17.51 5.29
N PHE A 123 -0.64 -16.49 4.90
CA PHE A 123 -1.09 -15.46 3.97
C PHE A 123 0.06 -14.71 3.31
N ALA A 124 -0.23 -14.04 2.20
CA ALA A 124 0.68 -13.10 1.54
C ALA A 124 0.20 -11.65 1.77
N ARG A 125 1.13 -10.73 2.03
CA ARG A 125 0.88 -9.31 2.28
C ARG A 125 2.17 -8.51 2.12
N GLY A 126 2.05 -7.22 1.86
CA GLY A 126 3.17 -6.38 1.44
C GLY A 126 3.42 -6.65 -0.03
N ILE A 127 3.21 -5.64 -0.87
CA ILE A 127 3.36 -5.75 -2.32
C ILE A 127 4.14 -4.54 -2.77
N SER A 128 5.24 -4.75 -3.49
CA SER A 128 6.00 -3.67 -4.09
C SER A 128 6.50 -4.01 -5.48
N ALA A 129 6.38 -3.03 -6.38
CA ALA A 129 7.05 -3.05 -7.68
C ALA A 129 8.42 -2.40 -7.52
N VAL A 130 9.46 -3.22 -7.57
CA VAL A 130 10.84 -2.75 -7.56
C VAL A 130 11.21 -2.35 -8.99
N PRO A 131 12.05 -1.32 -9.19
CA PRO A 131 12.45 -0.88 -10.52
C PRO A 131 12.93 -2.02 -11.43
N GLU A 132 12.86 -1.78 -12.75
CA GLU A 132 13.09 -2.76 -13.82
C GLU A 132 11.91 -3.73 -14.04
N ASN A 133 11.91 -4.88 -13.38
CA ASN A 133 11.04 -6.02 -13.70
C ASN A 133 10.60 -6.86 -12.49
N TYR A 134 10.93 -6.48 -11.26
CA TYR A 134 10.63 -7.31 -10.09
C TYR A 134 9.35 -6.88 -9.35
N ILE A 135 8.53 -7.86 -8.99
CA ILE A 135 7.46 -7.68 -8.00
C ILE A 135 7.82 -8.48 -6.76
N CYS A 136 7.94 -7.80 -5.63
CA CYS A 136 8.17 -8.43 -4.34
C CYS A 136 6.85 -8.58 -3.59
N VAL A 137 6.62 -9.74 -3.00
CA VAL A 137 5.46 -10.03 -2.16
C VAL A 137 5.89 -10.69 -0.86
N GLY A 138 5.48 -10.12 0.27
CA GLY A 138 5.77 -10.68 1.59
C GLY A 138 4.82 -11.81 1.96
N VAL A 139 5.26 -12.69 2.85
CA VAL A 139 4.45 -13.77 3.40
C VAL A 139 4.44 -13.76 4.93
N SER A 140 3.47 -14.46 5.51
CA SER A 140 3.29 -14.50 6.96
C SER A 140 4.40 -15.22 7.74
N SER A 141 5.27 -15.98 7.06
CA SER A 141 6.49 -16.54 7.66
C SER A 141 7.63 -15.52 7.85
N GLY A 142 7.52 -14.34 7.25
CA GLY A 142 8.60 -13.35 7.18
C GLY A 142 9.44 -13.41 5.90
N SER A 143 9.22 -14.41 5.05
CA SER A 143 9.87 -14.47 3.74
C SER A 143 9.34 -13.39 2.79
N ILE A 144 10.17 -12.98 1.83
CA ILE A 144 9.78 -12.12 0.71
C ILE A 144 10.00 -12.89 -0.58
N LEU A 145 8.93 -13.11 -1.35
CA LEU A 145 8.97 -13.76 -2.65
C LEU A 145 9.24 -12.71 -3.73
N VAL A 146 10.30 -12.89 -4.50
CA VAL A 146 10.70 -12.00 -5.60
C VAL A 146 10.33 -12.63 -6.93
N PHE A 147 9.43 -12.00 -7.66
CA PHE A 147 8.99 -12.47 -8.97
C PHE A 147 9.62 -11.65 -10.10
N ASP A 148 10.27 -12.32 -11.05
CA ASP A 148 10.67 -11.73 -12.32
C ASP A 148 9.47 -11.64 -13.25
N VAL A 149 9.14 -10.42 -13.68
CA VAL A 149 8.01 -10.10 -14.53
C VAL A 149 8.49 -9.66 -15.91
N PRO A 150 8.29 -10.48 -16.96
CA PRO A 150 8.69 -10.11 -18.30
C PRO A 150 7.85 -8.94 -18.81
N SER A 151 8.42 -8.17 -19.75
CA SER A 151 7.74 -7.02 -20.36
C SER A 151 6.38 -7.35 -21.00
N LYS A 152 6.20 -8.59 -21.47
CA LYS A 152 4.94 -9.09 -22.04
C LYS A 152 4.76 -10.57 -21.74
N GLY A 153 3.52 -11.02 -21.78
CA GLY A 153 3.14 -12.43 -21.64
C GLY A 153 2.85 -12.83 -20.20
N THR A 154 2.85 -14.14 -19.97
CA THR A 154 2.46 -14.79 -18.70
C THR A 154 3.61 -15.56 -18.05
N ASN A 155 4.83 -15.44 -18.57
CA ASN A 155 6.02 -16.16 -18.10
C ASN A 155 6.63 -15.50 -16.86
N ILE A 156 5.81 -15.19 -15.86
CA ILE A 156 6.27 -14.70 -14.57
C ILE A 156 6.86 -15.89 -13.80
N SER A 157 8.02 -15.70 -13.17
CA SER A 157 8.69 -16.76 -12.42
C SER A 157 9.17 -16.27 -11.06
N LEU A 158 9.20 -17.16 -10.07
CA LEU A 158 9.81 -16.88 -8.77
C LEU A 158 11.33 -16.92 -8.95
N SER A 159 11.99 -15.77 -8.78
CA SER A 159 13.43 -15.58 -8.97
C SER A 159 14.20 -15.87 -7.69
N GLU A 160 13.75 -15.31 -6.57
CA GLU A 160 14.46 -15.35 -5.29
C GLU A 160 13.47 -15.39 -4.11
N VAL A 161 13.92 -15.90 -2.96
CA VAL A 161 13.21 -15.83 -1.68
C VAL A 161 14.13 -15.22 -0.64
N LEU A 162 13.72 -14.09 -0.06
CA LEU A 162 14.51 -13.35 0.94
C LEU A 162 13.99 -13.72 2.34
N ASP A 163 14.84 -14.33 3.16
CA ASP A 163 14.48 -14.90 4.46
C ASP A 163 15.15 -14.19 5.65
N GLU A 164 14.93 -12.87 5.76
CA GLU A 164 15.56 -12.05 6.81
C GLU A 164 14.62 -11.68 7.96
N HIS A 165 13.31 -11.54 7.71
CA HIS A 165 12.34 -11.27 8.76
C HIS A 165 11.96 -12.57 9.49
N LYS A 166 11.65 -12.44 10.78
CA LYS A 166 11.22 -13.57 11.63
C LYS A 166 9.74 -13.53 11.97
N GLU A 167 9.08 -12.41 11.65
CA GLU A 167 7.67 -12.15 11.87
C GLU A 167 7.00 -11.86 10.52
N SER A 168 5.68 -11.92 10.47
CA SER A 168 4.92 -11.72 9.23
C SER A 168 5.19 -10.36 8.60
N ILE A 169 5.40 -10.34 7.29
CA ILE A 169 5.53 -9.09 6.53
C ILE A 169 4.20 -8.32 6.55
N THR A 170 4.28 -7.04 6.91
CA THR A 170 3.11 -6.15 7.07
C THR A 170 2.94 -5.23 5.86
N ASP A 171 4.01 -4.61 5.38
CA ASP A 171 4.03 -3.72 4.22
C ASP A 171 5.41 -3.69 3.56
N MET A 172 5.44 -3.26 2.29
CA MET A 172 6.68 -3.04 1.55
C MET A 172 6.54 -1.82 0.64
N ALA A 173 7.65 -1.12 0.41
CA ALA A 173 7.67 0.02 -0.49
C ALA A 173 8.98 0.11 -1.25
N SER A 174 8.88 0.52 -2.51
CA SER A 174 10.03 0.81 -3.35
C SER A 174 10.33 2.29 -3.36
N GLU A 175 11.55 2.66 -3.71
CA GLU A 175 11.98 4.05 -3.82
C GLU A 175 11.11 4.80 -4.85
N CYS A 176 10.34 5.78 -4.38
CA CYS A 176 9.31 6.42 -5.19
C CYS A 176 9.72 7.77 -5.81
N SER A 177 10.91 8.30 -5.51
CA SER A 177 11.36 9.61 -6.01
C SER A 177 11.65 9.65 -7.53
N GLY A 178 11.78 8.49 -8.17
CA GLY A 178 12.16 8.39 -9.58
C GLY A 178 13.66 8.57 -9.84
N SER A 179 14.49 8.60 -8.80
CA SER A 179 15.95 8.57 -8.95
C SER A 179 16.39 7.22 -9.52
N GLN A 180 17.09 7.23 -10.66
CA GLN A 180 17.69 6.02 -11.25
C GLN A 180 18.89 5.52 -10.43
N GLU A 181 19.57 6.42 -9.73
CA GLU A 181 20.64 6.09 -8.80
C GLU A 181 20.12 6.26 -7.37
N CYS A 182 19.62 5.17 -6.82
CA CYS A 182 19.27 5.07 -5.41
C CYS A 182 20.12 3.98 -4.75
N ILE A 183 20.61 4.28 -3.53
CA ILE A 183 21.44 3.35 -2.77
C ILE A 183 20.60 2.18 -2.26
N ALA A 184 19.33 2.41 -1.97
CA ALA A 184 18.31 1.42 -1.65
C ALA A 184 17.09 1.63 -2.54
N ASP A 185 16.44 0.56 -2.96
CA ASP A 185 15.25 0.61 -3.81
C ASP A 185 14.05 -0.12 -3.24
N LEU A 186 14.20 -0.90 -2.17
CA LEU A 186 13.12 -1.59 -1.49
C LEU A 186 13.29 -1.51 0.03
N VAL A 187 12.19 -1.33 0.75
CA VAL A 187 12.10 -1.53 2.18
C VAL A 187 10.94 -2.44 2.50
N SER A 188 11.14 -3.35 3.43
CA SER A 188 10.13 -4.25 3.99
C SER A 188 9.97 -4.03 5.48
N ALA A 189 8.74 -4.21 5.96
CA ALA A 189 8.38 -4.09 7.37
C ALA A 189 7.71 -5.37 7.86
N ASP A 190 7.90 -5.71 9.14
CA ASP A 190 7.24 -6.84 9.79
C ASP A 190 6.40 -6.43 11.01
N ASP A 191 5.67 -7.41 11.56
CA ASP A 191 4.79 -7.25 12.71
C ASP A 191 5.54 -7.05 14.03
N GLY A 192 6.82 -7.42 14.09
CA GLY A 192 7.71 -7.06 15.18
C GLY A 192 8.17 -5.59 15.13
N GLY A 193 7.94 -4.91 14.01
CA GLY A 193 8.40 -3.55 13.76
C GLY A 193 9.76 -3.45 13.10
N ASN A 194 10.42 -4.57 12.81
CA ASN A 194 11.71 -4.54 12.14
C ASN A 194 11.53 -4.13 10.69
N LEU A 195 12.50 -3.38 10.19
CA LEU A 195 12.59 -2.97 8.80
C LEU A 195 13.86 -3.58 8.21
N CYS A 196 13.74 -4.12 7.00
CA CYS A 196 14.89 -4.51 6.20
C CYS A 196 14.95 -3.59 4.97
N VAL A 197 16.13 -3.03 4.72
CA VAL A 197 16.41 -2.14 3.60
C VAL A 197 17.24 -2.92 2.59
N TRP A 198 16.83 -2.89 1.33
CA TRP A 198 17.36 -3.73 0.28
C TRP A 198 17.82 -2.92 -0.93
N LYS A 199 18.74 -3.51 -1.68
CA LYS A 199 19.13 -3.08 -3.02
C LYS A 199 18.89 -4.20 -4.02
N SER A 200 18.14 -3.93 -5.07
CA SER A 200 17.96 -4.83 -6.20
C SER A 200 19.18 -4.83 -7.12
N GLY A 201 19.40 -5.97 -7.78
CA GLY A 201 20.52 -6.26 -8.66
C GLY A 201 20.37 -7.64 -9.30
N GLU A 202 21.49 -8.32 -9.58
CA GLU A 202 21.46 -9.74 -9.97
C GLU A 202 20.87 -10.62 -8.86
N GLU A 203 21.16 -10.26 -7.60
CA GLU A 203 20.56 -10.82 -6.38
C GLU A 203 20.20 -9.64 -5.46
N PHE A 204 19.13 -9.79 -4.67
CA PHE A 204 18.75 -8.76 -3.70
C PHE A 204 19.73 -8.75 -2.52
N GLN A 205 20.30 -7.57 -2.26
CA GLN A 205 21.23 -7.39 -1.15
C GLN A 205 20.55 -6.69 0.02
N LEU A 206 20.63 -7.31 1.20
CA LEU A 206 20.28 -6.65 2.45
C LEU A 206 21.35 -5.61 2.79
N LEU A 207 20.95 -4.34 2.86
CA LEU A 207 21.84 -3.25 3.26
C LEU A 207 21.81 -3.06 4.77
N HIS A 208 20.61 -2.93 5.34
CA HIS A 208 20.42 -2.63 6.76
C HIS A 208 19.21 -3.33 7.34
N LYS A 209 19.34 -3.64 8.64
CA LYS A 209 18.24 -4.08 9.50
C LYS A 209 18.03 -3.05 10.59
N ILE A 210 16.84 -2.47 10.62
CA ILE A 210 16.44 -1.46 11.59
C ILE A 210 15.45 -2.12 12.54
N HIS A 211 15.83 -2.25 13.81
CA HIS A 211 14.98 -2.89 14.81
C HIS A 211 13.91 -1.91 15.31
N GLY A 212 12.64 -2.18 14.99
CA GLY A 212 11.52 -1.50 15.62
C GLY A 212 11.26 -2.18 16.95
N PHE A 213 11.42 -1.43 18.04
CA PHE A 213 11.35 -1.86 19.44
C PHE A 213 10.03 -2.58 19.85
N ASP A 214 9.75 -3.74 19.29
CA ASP A 214 8.59 -4.61 19.51
C ASP A 214 7.24 -3.92 19.27
N MET A 215 7.17 -3.12 18.20
CA MET A 215 5.95 -2.40 17.81
C MET A 215 5.66 -2.64 16.33
N SER A 216 4.52 -3.26 16.03
CA SER A 216 4.11 -3.54 14.65
C SER A 216 4.17 -2.28 13.76
N CYS A 217 4.91 -2.40 12.67
CA CYS A 217 5.01 -1.38 11.63
C CYS A 217 3.94 -1.68 10.58
N SER A 218 2.86 -0.91 10.56
CA SER A 218 1.70 -1.17 9.69
C SER A 218 1.88 -0.64 8.27
N SER A 219 2.73 0.37 8.06
CA SER A 219 2.95 0.96 6.74
C SER A 219 4.36 1.53 6.64
N VAL A 220 5.00 1.31 5.49
CA VAL A 220 6.36 1.81 5.23
C VAL A 220 6.43 2.47 3.86
N LYS A 221 7.26 3.50 3.71
CA LYS A 221 7.57 4.15 2.42
C LYS A 221 9.06 4.46 2.32
N LEU A 222 9.57 4.52 1.09
CA LEU A 222 10.96 4.87 0.79
C LEU A 222 10.98 6.05 -0.19
N TRP A 223 11.57 7.16 0.22
CA TRP A 223 11.65 8.38 -0.58
C TRP A 223 12.99 9.06 -0.41
N LYS A 224 13.72 9.21 -1.52
CA LYS A 224 15.07 9.81 -1.59
C LYS A 224 16.01 9.24 -0.53
N GLY A 225 16.03 7.91 -0.37
CA GLY A 225 16.88 7.25 0.62
C GLY A 225 16.43 7.43 2.09
N THR A 226 15.22 7.92 2.31
CA THR A 226 14.60 8.02 3.64
C THR A 226 13.49 7.00 3.79
N VAL A 227 13.59 6.17 4.81
CA VAL A 227 12.53 5.24 5.21
C VAL A 227 11.56 5.96 6.13
N VAL A 228 10.28 5.99 5.75
CA VAL A 228 9.18 6.50 6.56
C VAL A 228 8.37 5.32 7.07
N ALA A 229 8.39 5.07 8.37
CA ALA A 229 7.69 3.96 9.01
C ALA A 229 6.58 4.45 9.93
N GLY A 230 5.38 3.89 9.77
CA GLY A 230 4.21 4.15 10.60
C GLY A 230 3.91 2.97 11.51
N TYR A 231 3.75 3.25 12.80
CA TYR A 231 3.64 2.21 13.84
C TYR A 231 2.27 2.17 14.52
N GLY A 232 2.03 1.06 15.23
CA GLY A 232 0.82 0.89 16.03
C GLY A 232 0.63 1.77 17.25
N THR A 233 1.70 2.43 17.66
CA THR A 233 1.63 3.48 18.67
C THR A 233 1.12 4.82 18.14
N GLY A 234 0.87 4.94 16.83
CA GLY A 234 0.52 6.23 16.21
C GLY A 234 1.73 7.08 15.86
N GLN A 235 2.95 6.55 16.04
CA GLN A 235 4.19 7.25 15.72
C GLN A 235 4.58 7.07 14.25
N ILE A 236 5.12 8.13 13.66
CA ILE A 236 5.88 8.10 12.41
C ILE A 236 7.35 8.24 12.77
N ARG A 237 8.21 7.38 12.22
CA ARG A 237 9.67 7.49 12.34
C ARG A 237 10.31 7.60 10.97
N LEU A 238 11.31 8.47 10.89
CA LEU A 238 12.13 8.70 9.70
C LEU A 238 13.53 8.13 9.95
N TYR A 239 13.96 7.21 9.10
CA TYR A 239 15.30 6.65 9.14
C TYR A 239 16.06 6.93 7.85
N GLU A 240 17.36 7.11 7.96
CA GLU A 240 18.26 7.06 6.82
C GLU A 240 18.39 5.61 6.34
N ALA A 241 18.06 5.34 5.08
CA ALA A 241 18.11 3.98 4.52
C ALA A 241 19.54 3.39 4.53
N VAL A 242 20.56 4.25 4.40
CA VAL A 242 21.98 3.89 4.26
C VAL A 242 22.67 3.63 5.59
N THR A 243 22.12 4.10 6.71
CA THR A 243 22.78 3.93 8.01
C THR A 243 21.86 3.32 9.05
N GLY A 244 20.55 3.35 8.81
CA GLY A 244 19.52 3.01 9.79
C GLY A 244 19.35 4.04 10.91
N ILE A 245 20.01 5.20 10.82
CA ILE A 245 19.93 6.26 11.83
C ILE A 245 18.52 6.87 11.84
N LEU A 246 17.94 6.99 13.04
CA LEU A 246 16.68 7.69 13.26
C LEU A 246 16.91 9.21 13.20
N HIS A 247 16.29 9.88 12.23
CA HIS A 247 16.33 11.34 12.10
C HIS A 247 15.22 12.04 12.86
N ALA A 248 14.01 11.47 12.85
CA ALA A 248 12.85 12.07 13.48
C ALA A 248 11.85 11.03 13.97
N GLU A 249 11.17 11.36 15.07
CA GLU A 249 10.02 10.63 15.60
C GLU A 249 8.90 11.64 15.86
N VAL A 250 7.70 11.34 15.36
CA VAL A 250 6.53 12.21 15.50
C VAL A 250 5.35 11.41 16.02
N ASN A 251 4.72 11.90 17.08
CA ASN A 251 3.42 11.41 17.56
C ASN A 251 2.31 11.91 16.63
N ALA A 252 2.17 11.24 15.49
CA ALA A 252 1.29 11.64 14.40
C ALA A 252 -0.19 11.34 14.68
N HIS A 253 -0.49 10.23 15.35
CA HIS A 253 -1.86 9.78 15.61
C HIS A 253 -2.00 9.31 17.06
N ALA A 254 -3.23 9.37 17.60
CA ALA A 254 -3.52 8.86 18.94
C ALA A 254 -3.78 7.34 18.96
N ARG A 255 -3.84 6.72 17.78
CA ARG A 255 -4.10 5.29 17.55
C ARG A 255 -3.26 4.77 16.39
N TRP A 256 -3.45 3.48 16.05
CA TRP A 256 -2.77 2.79 14.96
C TRP A 256 -2.78 3.64 13.68
N ILE A 257 -1.61 3.81 13.06
CA ILE A 257 -1.52 4.32 11.70
C ILE A 257 -1.95 3.18 10.78
N ASN A 258 -2.92 3.41 9.91
CA ASN A 258 -3.41 2.41 8.96
C ASN A 258 -2.87 2.61 7.55
N SER A 259 -2.35 3.80 7.21
CA SER A 259 -1.83 4.04 5.87
C SER A 259 -0.83 5.18 5.88
N LEU A 260 0.27 4.98 5.16
CA LEU A 260 1.17 6.05 4.70
C LEU A 260 1.20 6.08 3.18
N ASP A 261 1.38 7.27 2.60
CA ASP A 261 1.64 7.44 1.17
C ASP A 261 2.47 8.71 0.94
N ILE A 262 3.29 8.73 -0.11
CA ILE A 262 4.14 9.88 -0.44
C ILE A 262 3.79 10.36 -1.85
N ALA A 263 3.61 11.67 -1.98
CA ALA A 263 3.63 12.36 -3.26
C ALA A 263 5.09 12.69 -3.61
N PRO A 264 5.75 11.94 -4.50
CA PRO A 264 7.21 11.95 -4.62
C PRO A 264 7.80 13.27 -5.11
N PHE A 265 7.05 14.05 -5.90
CA PHE A 265 7.56 15.30 -6.48
C PHE A 265 7.50 16.47 -5.51
N SER A 266 6.44 16.54 -4.70
CA SER A 266 6.25 17.59 -3.70
C SER A 266 6.87 17.24 -2.34
N GLY A 267 7.20 15.97 -2.09
CA GLY A 267 7.67 15.52 -0.78
C GLY A 267 6.58 15.55 0.29
N LEU A 268 5.31 15.54 -0.14
CA LEU A 268 4.19 15.44 0.80
C LEU A 268 4.04 14.00 1.28
N LEU A 269 3.89 13.83 2.59
CA LEU A 269 3.55 12.58 3.24
C LEU A 269 2.09 12.64 3.70
N LEU A 270 1.31 11.64 3.35
CA LEU A 270 -0.03 11.40 3.86
C LEU A 270 0.03 10.34 4.95
N SER A 271 -0.59 10.60 6.09
CA SER A 271 -0.82 9.60 7.13
C SER A 271 -2.29 9.53 7.50
N ALA A 272 -2.80 8.33 7.74
CA ALA A 272 -4.16 8.13 8.23
C ALA A 272 -4.21 7.06 9.30
N GLY A 273 -5.01 7.28 10.33
CA GLY A 273 -5.07 6.41 11.50
C GLY A 273 -6.49 6.02 11.93
N GLU A 274 -6.55 5.10 12.90
CA GLU A 274 -7.79 4.68 13.56
C GLU A 274 -8.41 5.74 14.47
N ASP A 275 -7.74 6.88 14.65
CA ASP A 275 -8.27 8.07 15.30
C ASP A 275 -9.16 8.92 14.37
N SER A 276 -9.50 8.38 13.18
CA SER A 276 -10.32 9.03 12.15
C SER A 276 -9.70 10.31 11.57
N LEU A 277 -8.41 10.56 11.83
CA LEU A 277 -7.67 11.67 11.26
C LEU A 277 -6.88 11.24 10.03
N VAL A 278 -6.86 12.14 9.06
CA VAL A 278 -5.91 12.15 7.95
C VAL A 278 -5.03 13.38 8.12
N ARG A 279 -3.72 13.22 7.99
CA ARG A 279 -2.75 14.30 8.13
C ARG A 279 -1.83 14.34 6.91
N VAL A 280 -1.49 15.56 6.50
CA VAL A 280 -0.53 15.86 5.45
C VAL A 280 0.66 16.55 6.06
N TRP A 281 1.84 16.06 5.73
CA TRP A 281 3.13 16.53 6.21
C TRP A 281 4.02 16.87 5.03
N LEU A 282 5.00 17.73 5.25
CA LEU A 282 6.08 18.01 4.32
C LEU A 282 7.36 17.33 4.81
N LEU A 283 7.99 16.54 3.95
CA LEU A 283 9.32 15.98 4.16
C LEU A 283 10.37 16.90 3.55
N ASN A 284 11.21 17.48 4.41
CA ASN A 284 12.29 18.37 4.00
C ASN A 284 13.62 17.63 4.13
N LEU A 285 14.16 17.17 2.99
CA LEU A 285 15.50 16.61 2.91
C LEU A 285 16.52 17.75 2.76
N THR A 286 17.49 17.79 3.67
CA THR A 286 18.66 18.67 3.58
C THR A 286 19.82 17.88 2.97
N PRO A 287 20.17 18.08 1.68
CA PRO A 287 21.13 17.23 0.99
C PRO A 287 22.53 17.28 1.60
N GLU A 288 22.93 18.41 2.19
CA GLU A 288 24.28 18.61 2.76
C GLU A 288 24.55 17.74 3.98
N THR A 289 23.50 17.46 4.77
CA THR A 289 23.58 16.70 6.03
C THR A 289 22.89 15.34 5.94
N ASN A 290 22.27 15.04 4.80
CA ASN A 290 21.35 13.93 4.59
C ASN A 290 20.25 13.80 5.67
N SER A 291 19.93 14.91 6.34
CA SER A 291 18.93 14.91 7.41
C SER A 291 17.55 15.22 6.86
N VAL A 292 16.54 14.50 7.34
CA VAL A 292 15.15 14.74 6.99
C VAL A 292 14.36 15.26 8.18
N GLU A 293 13.70 16.40 7.96
CA GLU A 293 12.72 16.96 8.86
C GLU A 293 11.31 16.71 8.35
N ILE A 294 10.35 16.69 9.27
CA ILE A 294 8.93 16.49 8.98
C ILE A 294 8.13 17.63 9.60
N ALA A 295 7.36 18.33 8.78
CA ALA A 295 6.52 19.45 9.20
C ALA A 295 5.05 19.16 8.93
N HIS A 296 4.19 19.38 9.93
CA HIS A 296 2.75 19.24 9.76
C HIS A 296 2.19 20.39 8.91
N LEU A 297 1.42 20.07 7.88
CA LEU A 297 0.77 21.08 7.02
C LEU A 297 -0.74 21.16 7.22
N HIS A 298 -1.40 20.01 7.29
CA HIS A 298 -2.86 19.94 7.30
C HIS A 298 -3.35 18.67 7.99
N ASN A 299 -4.52 18.76 8.63
CA ASN A 299 -5.24 17.61 9.12
C ASN A 299 -6.73 17.74 8.78
N GLU A 300 -7.36 16.61 8.55
CA GLU A 300 -8.79 16.52 8.27
C GLU A 300 -9.39 15.35 9.06
N CYS A 301 -10.60 15.53 9.58
CA CYS A 301 -11.32 14.50 10.33
C CYS A 301 -12.37 13.83 9.45
N VAL A 302 -12.24 12.51 9.24
CA VAL A 302 -13.23 11.70 8.53
C VAL A 302 -14.17 11.07 9.57
N THR A 303 -15.28 11.73 9.87
CA THR A 303 -16.20 11.30 10.93
C THR A 303 -16.87 9.96 10.62
N ASP A 304 -17.22 9.24 11.69
CA ASP A 304 -18.04 8.01 11.67
C ASP A 304 -17.48 6.87 10.81
N THR A 305 -16.18 6.87 10.55
CA THR A 305 -15.51 5.93 9.65
C THR A 305 -14.16 5.51 10.23
N GLN A 306 -13.91 4.20 10.33
CA GLN A 306 -12.56 3.69 10.61
C GLN A 306 -11.76 3.69 9.31
N ILE A 307 -10.76 4.56 9.20
CA ILE A 307 -9.96 4.68 7.98
C ILE A 307 -9.13 3.40 7.79
N CYS A 308 -9.19 2.81 6.60
CA CYS A 308 -8.48 1.56 6.26
C CYS A 308 -7.35 1.80 5.25
N GLY A 309 -7.41 2.88 4.47
CA GLY A 309 -6.42 3.22 3.47
C GLY A 309 -6.49 4.69 3.09
N ALA A 310 -5.34 5.28 2.78
CA ALA A 310 -5.22 6.65 2.29
C ALA A 310 -4.06 6.72 1.29
N LYS A 311 -4.31 7.32 0.12
CA LYS A 311 -3.31 7.49 -0.95
C LYS A 311 -3.50 8.78 -1.71
N PHE A 312 -2.40 9.37 -2.17
CA PHE A 312 -2.44 10.45 -3.14
C PHE A 312 -2.93 9.91 -4.50
N CYS A 313 -3.66 10.75 -5.22
CA CYS A 313 -4.18 10.46 -6.56
C CYS A 313 -3.21 10.88 -7.67
N ASP A 314 -2.16 11.62 -7.31
CA ASP A 314 -1.16 12.16 -8.21
C ASP A 314 0.18 12.35 -7.49
N SER A 315 1.26 12.43 -8.27
CA SER A 315 2.63 12.49 -7.76
C SER A 315 3.02 13.83 -7.13
N ASP A 316 2.23 14.88 -7.36
CA ASP A 316 2.40 16.21 -6.78
C ASP A 316 1.61 16.35 -5.46
N GLY A 317 0.66 15.46 -5.21
CA GLY A 317 -0.15 15.43 -4.01
C GLY A 317 -1.32 16.41 -4.02
N TYR A 318 -1.74 16.91 -5.19
CA TYR A 318 -2.88 17.84 -5.29
C TYR A 318 -4.20 17.23 -4.84
N ALA A 319 -4.32 15.91 -4.94
CA ALA A 319 -5.48 15.18 -4.50
C ALA A 319 -5.11 13.90 -3.76
N PHE A 320 -5.95 13.50 -2.81
CA PHE A 320 -5.86 12.19 -2.16
C PHE A 320 -7.24 11.58 -1.96
N ALA A 321 -7.27 10.26 -1.79
CA ALA A 321 -8.47 9.48 -1.52
C ALA A 321 -8.29 8.67 -0.24
N VAL A 322 -9.42 8.42 0.43
CA VAL A 322 -9.48 7.68 1.70
C VAL A 322 -10.57 6.63 1.63
N THR A 323 -10.28 5.43 2.11
CA THR A 323 -11.25 4.34 2.30
C THR A 323 -11.48 4.10 3.78
N GLY A 324 -12.66 3.57 4.11
CA GLY A 324 -12.94 3.20 5.47
C GLY A 324 -13.96 2.10 5.61
N TYR A 325 -13.92 1.49 6.79
CA TYR A 325 -14.84 0.47 7.23
C TYR A 325 -16.03 1.15 7.88
N ASP A 326 -17.20 0.94 7.27
CA ASP A 326 -18.48 1.34 7.84
C ASP A 326 -18.81 0.43 9.04
N LEU A 327 -18.83 1.02 10.23
CA LEU A 327 -19.19 0.34 11.49
C LEU A 327 -20.72 0.30 11.71
N GLY A 328 -21.52 0.78 10.74
CA GLY A 328 -22.97 0.89 10.81
C GLY A 328 -23.72 -0.44 10.84
N CYS A 329 -23.67 -1.15 11.97
CA CYS A 329 -24.69 -2.12 12.39
C CYS A 329 -25.55 -1.50 13.51
N HIS A 330 -26.50 -0.64 13.14
CA HIS A 330 -27.75 -0.48 13.88
C HIS A 330 -28.90 -0.27 12.89
N GLU A 331 -29.94 -1.10 13.05
CA GLU A 331 -31.12 -1.20 12.21
C GLU A 331 -31.69 0.16 11.77
N SER A 332 -31.72 0.41 10.46
CA SER A 332 -32.68 1.35 9.87
C SER A 332 -33.13 0.83 8.49
N PRO A 333 -34.43 0.89 8.12
CA PRO A 333 -34.98 0.16 6.97
C PRO A 333 -34.78 0.87 5.62
N LEU A 334 -33.79 1.75 5.52
CA LEU A 334 -33.50 2.49 4.28
C LEU A 334 -32.18 1.99 3.68
N PRO A 335 -32.09 1.81 2.36
CA PRO A 335 -30.85 1.38 1.72
C PRO A 335 -29.80 2.49 1.88
N ARG A 336 -28.84 2.30 2.79
CA ARG A 336 -27.66 3.15 2.90
C ARG A 336 -26.56 2.55 2.02
N VAL A 337 -26.15 3.31 1.01
CA VAL A 337 -24.99 3.02 0.17
C VAL A 337 -23.75 3.22 1.05
N GLY A 338 -22.96 2.16 1.28
CA GLY A 338 -21.70 2.26 2.01
C GLY A 338 -20.80 3.30 1.33
N ALA A 339 -20.44 4.36 2.07
CA ALA A 339 -19.56 5.40 1.57
C ALA A 339 -18.11 4.96 1.79
N ALA A 340 -17.39 4.63 0.72
CA ALA A 340 -15.94 4.77 0.72
C ALA A 340 -15.55 5.84 -0.30
N GLY A 341 -14.38 6.44 -0.11
CA GLY A 341 -13.85 7.45 -1.00
C GLY A 341 -14.44 8.83 -0.70
N ALA A 342 -13.84 9.58 0.21
CA ALA A 342 -13.83 11.03 0.07
C ALA A 342 -12.60 11.37 -0.78
N GLY A 343 -12.81 11.94 -1.97
CA GLY A 343 -11.71 12.60 -2.70
C GLY A 343 -11.49 13.96 -2.08
N TRP A 344 -10.24 14.38 -1.91
CA TRP A 344 -9.90 15.73 -1.47
C TRP A 344 -9.03 16.37 -2.54
N ARG A 345 -9.29 17.63 -2.88
CA ARG A 345 -8.44 18.42 -3.81
C ARG A 345 -8.00 19.71 -3.16
N GLU A 346 -6.79 20.14 -3.46
CA GLU A 346 -6.32 21.49 -3.18
C GLU A 346 -6.79 22.48 -4.26
N THR A 347 -7.41 23.58 -3.86
CA THR A 347 -7.61 24.74 -4.75
C THR A 347 -6.39 25.63 -4.71
N VAL A 348 -5.69 25.77 -5.84
CA VAL A 348 -4.73 26.86 -6.07
C VAL A 348 -5.55 28.14 -6.17
N GLN A 349 -5.43 29.04 -5.19
CA GLN A 349 -5.88 30.42 -5.36
C GLN A 349 -4.78 31.15 -6.14
N ASP A 350 -5.11 31.68 -7.32
CA ASP A 350 -4.24 32.50 -8.16
C ASP A 350 -3.72 33.76 -7.45
#